data_AF-A0A0X8GT33-F1
#
_entry.id   AF-A0A0X8GT33-F1
#
_cell.length_a   1.000
_cell.length_b   1.000
_cell.length_c   1.000
_cell.angle_alpha   90.00
_cell.angle_beta   90.00
_cell.angle_gamma   90.00
#
_symmetry.space_group_name_H-M   'P 1'
#
loop_
_entity.id
_entity.type
_entity.pdbx_description
1 polymer ?
#
loop_
_entity_poly.entity_id
_entity_poly.type
_entity_poly.pdbx_seq_one_letter_code
_entity_poly.pdbx_strand_id
1 'polypeptide(L)'
;MPARLTIPIHSIYVAMRGTDRHPSHCIALAGKVGEQVSCGIYSQRSSSCKEVMAGDEQCNKARRAYNLGPIIDRPSRIELV
;
A
#
# COMPACT_ATOMS: atom_id res chain seq x y z
N MET A 1 0.25 3.90 13.69
CA MET A 1 -0.60 4.51 12.65
C MET A 1 -1.36 5.69 13.22
N PRO A 2 -1.32 6.89 12.60
CA PRO A 2 -1.99 8.07 13.14
C PRO A 2 -3.51 8.04 12.95
N ALA A 3 -4.28 8.27 14.03
CA ALA A 3 -5.75 8.23 14.02
C ALA A 3 -6.40 9.20 13.00
N ARG A 4 -5.80 10.38 12.79
CA ARG A 4 -6.32 11.38 11.83
C ARG A 4 -6.39 10.87 10.37
N LEU A 5 -5.56 9.87 10.03
CA LEU A 5 -5.45 9.29 8.69
C LEU A 5 -6.36 8.08 8.48
N THR A 6 -7.19 7.75 9.47
CA THR A 6 -8.08 6.60 9.43
C THR A 6 -9.55 6.99 9.54
N ILE A 7 -10.43 6.07 9.14
CA ILE A 7 -11.87 6.15 9.38
C ILE A 7 -12.35 4.85 10.05
N PRO A 8 -13.31 4.92 10.98
CA PRO A 8 -13.89 3.73 11.60
C PRO A 8 -14.70 2.94 10.57
N ILE A 9 -14.53 1.62 10.55
CA ILE A 9 -15.40 0.71 9.77
C ILE A 9 -16.37 0.00 10.71
N HIS A 10 -15.92 -0.32 11.92
CA HIS A 10 -16.72 -0.88 13.01
C HIS A 10 -16.03 -0.61 14.35
N SER A 11 -16.50 -1.25 15.43
CA SER A 11 -16.05 -0.98 16.81
C SER A 11 -14.55 -1.12 17.06
N ILE A 12 -13.84 -1.97 16.30
CA ILE A 12 -12.43 -2.29 16.56
C ILE A 12 -11.50 -2.24 15.33
N TYR A 13 -12.01 -2.16 14.09
CA TYR A 13 -11.16 -1.92 12.92
C TYR A 13 -11.46 -0.59 12.25
N VAL A 14 -10.41 -0.08 11.62
CA VAL A 14 -10.38 1.17 10.89
C VAL A 14 -9.81 0.93 9.50
N ALA A 15 -10.27 1.71 8.52
CA ALA A 15 -9.66 1.80 7.20
C ALA A 15 -8.73 3.01 7.17
N MET A 16 -7.70 2.95 6.31
CA MET A 16 -7.01 4.17 5.91
C MET A 16 -7.99 5.06 5.13
N ARG A 17 -8.01 6.35 5.43
CA ARG A 17 -8.84 7.31 4.69
C ARG A 17 -8.44 7.29 3.21
N GLY A 18 -9.43 7.16 2.32
CA GLY A 18 -9.21 7.05 0.88
C GLY A 18 -9.13 5.61 0.37
N THR A 19 -9.07 4.60 1.24
CA THR A 19 -9.20 3.17 0.85
C THR A 19 -10.62 2.62 1.07
N ASP A 20 -11.55 3.46 1.50
CA ASP A 20 -12.94 3.15 1.80
C ASP A 20 -13.88 3.22 0.59
N ARG A 21 -13.35 3.63 -0.56
CA ARG A 21 -14.07 3.76 -1.83
C ARG A 21 -13.21 3.27 -3.00
N HIS A 22 -13.86 3.13 -4.15
CA HIS A 22 -13.20 2.82 -5.42
C HIS A 22 -13.21 4.05 -6.36
N PRO A 23 -12.10 4.35 -7.04
CA PRO A 23 -10.79 3.70 -6.92
C PRO A 23 -10.12 4.01 -5.56
N SER A 24 -9.46 3.01 -4.98
CA SER A 24 -8.83 3.13 -3.66
C SER A 24 -7.51 3.90 -3.78
N HIS A 25 -7.39 4.99 -3.02
CA HIS A 25 -6.20 5.83 -3.00
C HIS A 25 -5.99 6.40 -1.59
N CYS A 26 -5.06 5.80 -0.84
CA CYS A 26 -4.77 6.17 0.54
C CYS A 26 -4.26 7.62 0.61
N ILE A 27 -4.81 8.42 1.53
CA ILE A 27 -4.40 9.83 1.73
C ILE A 27 -2.93 9.99 2.14
N ALA A 28 -2.30 8.93 2.67
CA ALA A 28 -0.89 8.94 3.05
C ALA A 28 0.06 8.52 1.91
N LEU A 29 -0.47 8.15 0.74
CA LEU A 29 0.35 7.86 -0.44
C LEU A 29 0.78 9.18 -1.07
N ALA A 30 2.09 9.45 -1.04
CA ALA A 30 2.68 10.63 -1.63
C ALA A 30 3.23 10.31 -3.03
N GLY A 31 3.20 11.30 -3.92
CA GLY A 31 3.65 11.16 -5.31
C GLY A 31 2.53 10.76 -6.27
N LYS A 32 2.92 10.22 -7.43
CA LYS A 32 2.02 9.88 -8.53
C LYS A 32 2.19 8.42 -8.94
N VAL A 33 1.11 7.65 -8.88
CA VAL A 33 1.10 6.22 -9.28
C VAL A 33 1.45 6.10 -10.76
N GLY A 34 2.34 5.14 -11.08
CA GLY A 34 2.90 4.97 -12.43
C GLY A 34 4.20 5.73 -12.67
N GLU A 35 4.55 6.67 -11.78
CA GLU A 35 5.83 7.37 -11.78
C GLU A 35 6.60 7.02 -10.49
N GLN A 36 6.55 7.90 -9.49
CA GLN A 36 7.17 7.70 -8.20
C GLN A 36 6.16 7.90 -7.07
N VAL A 37 6.08 6.92 -6.18
CA VAL A 37 5.25 6.99 -4.97
C VAL A 37 6.02 6.53 -3.74
N SER A 38 5.62 7.04 -2.58
CA SER A 38 6.09 6.55 -1.28
C SER A 38 4.99 6.70 -0.23
N CYS A 39 5.07 5.90 0.84
CA CYS A 39 4.16 6.06 1.97
C CYS A 39 4.69 7.15 2.90
N GLY A 40 3.96 8.26 3.07
CA GLY A 40 4.34 9.35 3.97
C GLY A 40 4.33 8.99 5.47
N ILE A 41 3.85 7.79 5.81
CA ILE A 41 3.85 7.25 7.18
C ILE A 41 4.52 5.88 7.27
N TYR A 42 5.52 5.60 6.43
CA TYR A 42 6.10 4.25 6.25
C TYR A 42 6.46 3.53 7.56
N SER A 43 7.06 4.23 8.53
CA SER A 43 7.42 3.69 9.85
C SER A 43 6.22 3.41 10.76
N GLN A 44 5.10 4.10 10.53
CA GLN A 44 3.88 4.03 11.34
C GLN A 44 2.74 3.26 10.65
N ARG A 45 3.02 2.53 9.56
CA ARG A 45 2.02 1.72 8.82
C ARG A 45 1.25 0.76 9.73
N SER A 46 0.00 0.48 9.37
CA SER A 46 -0.79 -0.60 9.97
C SER A 46 -0.12 -1.95 9.75
N SER A 47 -0.53 -2.98 10.51
CA SER A 47 -0.12 -4.37 10.27
C SER A 47 -0.43 -4.80 8.82
N SER A 48 -1.66 -4.56 8.36
CA SER A 48 -2.08 -4.87 6.99
C SER A 48 -1.20 -4.24 5.91
N CYS A 49 -0.77 -2.98 6.08
CA CYS A 49 0.13 -2.34 5.12
C CYS A 49 1.59 -2.82 5.22
N LYS A 50 2.00 -3.44 6.34
CA LYS A 50 3.33 -4.04 6.51
C LYS A 50 3.42 -5.43 5.93
N GLU A 51 2.29 -6.15 5.87
CA GLU A 51 2.20 -7.49 5.29
C GLU A 51 2.33 -7.48 3.75
N VAL A 52 2.02 -6.35 3.10
CA VAL A 52 2.14 -6.21 1.64
C VAL A 52 3.60 -6.02 1.23
N MET A 53 4.07 -6.92 0.38
CA MET A 53 5.41 -6.92 -0.22
C MET A 53 5.35 -6.58 -1.70
N ALA A 54 6.43 -6.02 -2.24
CA ALA A 54 6.52 -5.74 -3.67
C ALA A 54 6.37 -7.05 -4.47
N GLY A 55 5.45 -7.07 -5.43
CA GLY A 55 5.17 -8.23 -6.29
C GLY A 55 4.30 -9.32 -5.69
N ASP A 56 3.82 -9.17 -4.46
CA ASP A 56 2.80 -10.08 -3.93
C ASP A 56 1.43 -9.91 -4.62
N GLU A 57 0.46 -10.74 -4.24
CA GLU A 57 -0.88 -10.72 -4.83
C GLU A 57 -1.55 -9.34 -4.68
N GLN A 58 -1.44 -8.70 -3.51
CA GLN A 58 -2.12 -7.44 -3.23
C GLN A 58 -1.44 -6.26 -3.95
N CYS A 59 -0.11 -6.26 -4.03
CA CYS A 59 0.68 -5.36 -4.83
C CYS A 59 0.28 -5.47 -6.30
N ASN A 60 0.26 -6.69 -6.85
CA ASN A 60 -0.10 -6.91 -8.26
C ASN A 60 -1.59 -6.65 -8.55
N LYS A 61 -2.49 -6.85 -7.58
CA LYS A 61 -3.88 -6.40 -7.66
C LYS A 61 -3.98 -4.87 -7.76
N ALA A 62 -3.26 -4.14 -6.90
CA ALA A 62 -3.22 -2.68 -6.96
C ALA A 62 -2.64 -2.19 -8.28
N ARG A 63 -1.53 -2.77 -8.75
CA ARG A 63 -0.91 -2.43 -10.05
C ARG A 63 -1.88 -2.61 -11.21
N ARG A 64 -2.61 -3.73 -11.26
CA ARG A 64 -3.66 -3.96 -12.28
C ARG A 64 -4.75 -2.90 -12.26
N ALA A 65 -5.20 -2.45 -11.09
CA ALA A 65 -6.21 -1.40 -10.98
C ALA A 65 -5.75 -0.04 -11.55
N TYR A 66 -4.44 0.18 -11.64
CA TYR A 66 -3.83 1.36 -12.26
C TYR A 66 -3.30 1.10 -13.68
N ASN A 67 -3.70 -0.01 -14.33
CA ASN A 67 -3.21 -0.43 -15.65
C ASN A 67 -1.68 -0.60 -15.73
N LEU A 68 -1.04 -0.93 -14.61
CA LEU A 68 0.39 -1.24 -14.55
C LEU A 68 0.59 -2.75 -14.67
N GLY A 69 1.62 -3.16 -15.43
CA GLY A 69 2.03 -4.56 -15.51
C GLY A 69 2.48 -5.11 -14.15
N PRO A 70 2.32 -6.41 -13.87
CA PRO A 70 2.71 -7.01 -12.60
C PRO A 70 4.23 -6.94 -12.38
N ILE A 71 4.66 -6.96 -11.12
CA ILE A 71 6.04 -7.27 -10.77
C ILE A 71 6.13 -8.80 -10.71
N ILE A 72 6.89 -9.38 -11.64
CA ILE A 72 7.04 -10.84 -11.79
C ILE A 72 8.36 -11.32 -11.15
N ASP A 73 9.22 -10.39 -10.71
CA ASP A 73 10.54 -10.73 -10.22
C ASP A 73 10.58 -10.80 -8.68
N ARG A 74 11.04 -11.94 -8.17
CA ARG A 74 11.26 -12.21 -6.76
C ARG A 74 12.64 -11.67 -6.43
N PRO A 75 12.87 -10.86 -5.36
CA PRO A 75 14.24 -10.57 -4.96
C PRO A 75 14.93 -11.90 -4.64
N SER A 76 15.88 -12.29 -5.48
CA SER A 76 16.88 -13.27 -5.11
C SER A 76 17.60 -12.71 -3.90
N ARG A 77 17.65 -13.51 -2.85
CA ARG A 77 18.41 -13.26 -1.63
C ARG A 77 19.91 -13.37 -1.95
N ILE A 78 20.50 -12.43 -2.69
CA ILE A 78 21.95 -12.31 -2.96
C ILE A 78 22.16 -10.81 -3.28
N GLU A 79 22.80 -9.97 -2.48
CA GLU A 79 24.15 -10.08 -1.93
C GLU A 79 24.21 -9.63 -0.46
N LEU A 80 24.46 -10.58 0.44
CA LEU A 80 25.39 -10.36 1.53
C LEU A 80 26.78 -10.53 0.90
N VAL A 81 27.43 -9.42 0.57
CA VAL A 81 28.90 -9.33 0.52
C VAL A 81 29.34 -8.51 1.72
#